data_AF-A0A7C4Y5I1-F1
#
_entry.id   AF-A0A7C4Y5I1-F1
#
_cell.length_a   1.000
_cell.length_b   1.000
_cell.length_c   1.000
_cell.angle_alpha   90.00
_cell.angle_beta   90.00
_cell.angle_gamma   90.00
#
_symmetry.space_group_name_H-M   'P 1'
#
loop_
_entity.id
_entity.type
_entity.pdbx_description
1 polymer ?
#
loop_
_entity_poly.entity_id
_entity_poly.type
_entity_poly.pdbx_seq_one_letter_code
_entity_poly.pdbx_strand_id
1 'polypeptide(L)'
;MLKIGQLKSGDVISINDEGIMREGTVVGISHEEHQALVNNGVQEFWFSQEEMFAVPLDESHLLKFGFTGEEVEDGYKYKRDSFRVLVPKKGDFSKIEMWWREDRRHFYAPLAVHEFQNLYLDITKVHLDMP
;
A
#
# COMPACT_ATOMS: atom_id res chain seq x y z
N MET A 1 -6.55 11.59 -4.30
CA MET A 1 -6.61 11.17 -5.72
C MET A 1 -5.30 10.51 -6.04
N LEU A 2 -5.33 9.28 -6.56
CA LEU A 2 -4.14 8.56 -6.98
C LEU A 2 -3.43 9.35 -8.09
N LYS A 3 -2.10 9.41 -8.07
CA LYS A 3 -1.32 10.03 -9.15
C LYS A 3 -0.34 9.01 -9.70
N ILE A 4 -0.31 8.88 -11.02
CA ILE A 4 0.57 7.91 -11.68
C ILE A 4 2.05 8.09 -11.32
N GLY A 5 2.51 9.33 -11.12
CA GLY A 5 3.89 9.63 -10.74
C GLY A 5 4.28 9.15 -9.33
N GLN A 6 3.33 8.71 -8.51
CA GLN A 6 3.58 8.11 -7.21
C GLN A 6 3.64 6.58 -7.26
N LEU A 7 3.15 5.97 -8.34
CA LEU A 7 3.12 4.52 -8.48
C LEU A 7 4.52 3.95 -8.73
N LYS A 8 4.72 2.73 -8.28
CA LYS A 8 5.89 1.89 -8.58
C LYS A 8 5.43 0.49 -8.97
N SER A 9 6.29 -0.24 -9.68
CA SER A 9 6.07 -1.67 -9.93
C SER A 9 5.97 -2.40 -8.59
N GLY A 10 4.93 -3.21 -8.43
CA GLY A 10 4.57 -3.92 -7.20
C GLY A 10 3.49 -3.21 -6.37
N ASP A 11 3.17 -1.93 -6.65
CA ASP A 11 2.14 -1.21 -5.92
C ASP A 11 0.75 -1.82 -6.16
N VAL A 12 -0.04 -1.89 -5.08
CA VAL A 12 -1.41 -2.40 -5.10
C VAL A 12 -2.36 -1.21 -5.16
N ILE A 13 -3.22 -1.23 -6.17
CA ILE A 13 -4.24 -0.21 -6.43
C ILE A 13 -5.57 -0.87 -6.75
N SER A 14 -6.64 -0.08 -6.76
CA SER A 14 -7.92 -0.51 -7.28
C SER A 14 -8.09 0.02 -8.71
N ILE A 15 -8.61 -0.82 -9.58
CA ILE A 15 -8.91 -0.49 -10.97
C ILE A 15 -10.40 -0.66 -11.25
N ASN A 16 -10.92 0.11 -12.18
CA ASN A 16 -12.23 -0.09 -12.79
C ASN A 16 -12.08 -0.90 -14.08
N ASP A 17 -12.37 -2.18 -14.03
CA ASP A 17 -12.28 -3.11 -15.16
C ASP A 17 -13.67 -3.33 -15.76
N GLU A 18 -13.99 -2.59 -16.83
CA GLU A 18 -15.29 -2.61 -17.51
C GLU A 18 -16.51 -2.40 -16.57
N GLY A 19 -16.37 -1.51 -15.58
CA GLY A 19 -17.41 -1.23 -14.58
C GLY A 19 -17.30 -2.07 -13.31
N ILE A 20 -16.35 -3.01 -13.25
CA ILE A 20 -16.11 -3.87 -12.08
C ILE A 20 -14.85 -3.39 -11.35
N MET A 21 -15.06 -2.87 -10.15
CA MET A 21 -13.96 -2.49 -9.25
C MET A 21 -13.23 -3.74 -8.73
N ARG A 22 -11.91 -3.79 -8.88
CA ARG A 22 -11.06 -4.85 -8.32
C ARG A 22 -9.69 -4.31 -7.90
N GLU A 23 -8.99 -5.04 -7.05
CA GLU A 23 -7.58 -4.75 -6.74
C GLU A 23 -6.68 -5.36 -7.82
N GLY A 24 -5.55 -4.71 -8.10
CA GLY A 24 -4.53 -5.20 -9.02
C GLY A 24 -3.15 -4.68 -8.63
N THR A 25 -2.12 -5.33 -9.17
CA THR A 25 -0.72 -4.98 -8.92
C THR A 25 -0.13 -4.29 -10.14
N VAL A 26 0.46 -3.12 -9.94
CA VAL A 26 1.18 -2.40 -11.00
C VAL A 26 2.40 -3.22 -11.41
N VAL A 27 2.55 -3.51 -12.70
CA VAL A 27 3.72 -4.20 -13.26
C VAL A 27 4.58 -3.28 -14.13
N GLY A 28 4.01 -2.16 -14.59
CA GLY A 28 4.71 -1.18 -15.43
C GLY A 28 4.01 0.16 -15.45
N ILE A 29 4.75 1.22 -15.81
CA ILE A 29 4.25 2.59 -15.86
C ILE A 29 4.72 3.24 -17.16
N SER A 30 3.79 3.84 -17.90
CA SER A 30 4.05 4.69 -19.06
C SER A 30 3.75 6.13 -18.69
N HIS A 31 4.81 6.92 -18.47
CA HIS A 31 4.68 8.34 -18.16
C HIS A 31 4.24 9.18 -19.37
N GLU A 32 4.55 8.74 -20.59
CA GLU A 32 4.16 9.41 -21.82
C GLU A 32 2.64 9.31 -22.03
N GLU A 33 2.11 8.08 -21.94
CA GLU A 33 0.68 7.80 -22.14
C GLU A 33 -0.16 8.03 -20.88
N HIS A 34 0.45 8.36 -19.74
CA HIS A 34 -0.22 8.50 -18.44
C HIS A 34 -1.01 7.24 -18.04
N GLN A 35 -0.44 6.06 -18.30
CA GLN A 35 -1.06 4.76 -18.03
C GLN A 35 -0.17 3.87 -17.17
N ALA A 36 -0.78 2.99 -16.37
CA ALA A 36 -0.08 1.92 -15.69
C ALA A 36 -0.53 0.56 -16.24
N LEU A 37 0.43 -0.34 -16.46
CA LEU A 37 0.16 -1.74 -16.76
C LEU A 37 -0.11 -2.43 -15.41
N VAL A 38 -1.30 -2.98 -15.26
CA VAL A 38 -1.77 -3.60 -14.00
C VAL A 38 -2.12 -5.05 -14.26
N ASN A 39 -1.58 -5.95 -13.43
CA ASN A 39 -2.04 -7.32 -13.34
C ASN A 39 -3.28 -7.37 -12.43
N ASN A 40 -4.44 -7.68 -13.01
CA ASN A 40 -5.72 -7.70 -12.30
C ASN A 40 -6.11 -9.09 -11.74
N GLY A 41 -5.17 -10.04 -11.75
CA GLY A 41 -5.39 -11.44 -11.37
C GLY A 41 -5.96 -12.33 -12.49
N VAL A 42 -6.31 -11.76 -13.64
CA VAL A 42 -6.74 -12.49 -14.85
C VAL A 42 -5.75 -12.26 -15.99
N GLN A 43 -5.39 -11.01 -16.24
CA GLN A 43 -4.43 -10.60 -17.27
C GLN A 43 -3.75 -9.28 -16.89
N GLU A 44 -2.75 -8.89 -17.68
CA GLU A 44 -2.13 -7.57 -17.61
C GLU A 44 -2.79 -6.64 -18.63
N PHE A 45 -3.21 -5.46 -18.19
CA PHE A 45 -3.83 -4.47 -19.08
C PHE A 45 -3.43 -3.04 -18.68
N TRP A 46 -3.42 -2.13 -19.65
CA TRP A 46 -3.09 -0.73 -19.43
C TRP A 46 -4.32 0.05 -18.97
N PHE A 47 -4.22 0.71 -17.82
CA PHE A 47 -5.28 1.56 -17.26
C PHE A 47 -4.85 3.01 -17.23
N SER A 48 -5.76 3.91 -17.61
CA SER A 48 -5.60 5.36 -17.49
C SER A 48 -5.74 5.81 -16.03
N GLN A 49 -5.33 7.04 -15.72
CA GLN A 49 -5.39 7.54 -14.35
C GLN A 49 -6.82 7.64 -13.81
N GLU A 50 -7.81 7.89 -14.67
CA GLU A 50 -9.22 7.97 -14.32
C GLU A 50 -9.82 6.60 -13.94
N GLU A 51 -9.20 5.52 -14.41
CA GLU A 51 -9.61 4.14 -14.15
C GLU A 51 -8.91 3.55 -12.91
N MET A 52 -7.97 4.29 -12.31
CA MET A 52 -7.16 3.86 -11.18
C MET A 52 -7.49 4.63 -9.90
N PHE A 53 -7.60 3.91 -8.80
CA PHE A 53 -8.02 4.44 -7.51
C PHE A 53 -7.09 3.95 -6.40
N ALA A 54 -6.87 4.83 -5.42
CA ALA A 54 -6.12 4.49 -4.23
C ALA A 54 -6.95 3.53 -3.36
N VAL A 55 -6.34 2.42 -2.95
CA VAL A 55 -6.92 1.52 -1.94
C VAL A 55 -6.60 2.08 -0.56
N PRO A 56 -7.58 2.36 0.31
CA PRO A 56 -7.30 2.73 1.70
C PRO A 56 -6.56 1.61 2.42
N LEU A 57 -5.51 1.93 3.17
CA LEU A 57 -4.80 0.94 3.98
C LEU A 57 -5.69 0.45 5.13
N ASP A 58 -5.85 -0.87 5.24
CA ASP A 58 -6.50 -1.50 6.37
C ASP A 58 -5.70 -2.70 6.92
N GLU A 59 -6.26 -3.35 7.94
CA GLU A 59 -5.64 -4.53 8.56
C GLU A 59 -5.50 -5.69 7.58
N SER A 60 -6.47 -5.88 6.68
CA SER A 60 -6.44 -6.98 5.72
C SER A 60 -5.23 -6.87 4.79
N HIS A 61 -4.87 -5.66 4.34
CA HIS A 61 -3.67 -5.45 3.52
C HIS A 61 -2.39 -5.75 4.30
N LEU A 62 -2.27 -5.29 5.55
CA LEU A 62 -1.11 -5.61 6.37
C LEU A 62 -0.93 -7.13 6.55
N LEU A 63 -2.03 -7.84 6.82
CA LEU A 63 -2.00 -9.30 6.95
C LEU A 63 -1.62 -9.98 5.63
N LYS A 64 -2.17 -9.53 4.48
CA LYS A 64 -1.77 -10.02 3.15
C LYS A 64 -0.28 -9.78 2.89
N PHE A 65 0.29 -8.66 3.34
CA PHE A 65 1.73 -8.39 3.29
C PHE A 65 2.55 -9.16 4.34
N GLY A 66 1.97 -10.10 5.09
CA GLY A 66 2.69 -10.95 6.04
C GLY A 66 3.02 -10.26 7.38
N PHE A 67 2.33 -9.17 7.73
CA PHE A 67 2.42 -8.62 9.07
C PHE A 67 1.60 -9.46 10.05
N THR A 68 2.05 -9.48 11.31
CA THR A 68 1.29 -10.07 12.43
C THR A 68 1.01 -9.01 13.50
N GLY A 69 -0.20 -9.03 14.06
CA GLY A 69 -0.67 -8.03 15.02
C GLY A 69 -0.60 -8.51 16.47
N GLU A 70 -0.30 -7.59 17.38
CA GLU A 70 -0.42 -7.79 18.83
C GLU A 70 -0.96 -6.53 19.52
N GLU A 71 -1.70 -6.71 20.60
CA GLU A 71 -2.12 -5.60 21.47
C GLU A 71 -0.96 -5.17 22.37
N VAL A 72 -0.78 -3.87 22.54
CA VAL A 72 0.25 -3.26 23.38
C VAL A 72 -0.36 -2.13 24.20
N GLU A 73 0.35 -1.64 25.21
CA GLU A 73 -0.13 -0.56 26.09
C GLU A 73 -0.55 0.70 25.31
N ASP A 74 0.20 1.05 24.25
CA ASP A 74 -0.02 2.26 23.44
C ASP A 74 -0.95 2.05 22.22
N GLY A 75 -1.59 0.88 22.08
CA GLY A 75 -2.51 0.59 20.98
C GLY A 75 -2.34 -0.79 20.37
N TYR A 76 -2.37 -0.89 19.04
CA TYR A 76 -2.23 -2.15 18.33
C TYR A 76 -1.06 -2.12 17.36
N LYS A 77 -0.16 -3.10 17.47
CA LYS A 77 1.12 -3.09 16.78
C LYS A 77 1.23 -4.25 15.80
N TYR A 78 1.44 -3.92 14.53
CA TYR A 78 1.73 -4.86 13.46
C TYR A 78 3.23 -4.99 13.23
N LYS A 79 3.70 -6.21 12.97
CA LYS A 79 5.11 -6.55 12.86
C LYS A 79 5.37 -7.43 11.64
N ARG A 80 6.38 -7.07 10.85
CA ARG A 80 7.00 -7.93 9.83
C ARG A 80 8.51 -7.81 9.98
N ASP A 81 9.19 -8.92 10.27
CA ASP A 81 10.62 -8.95 10.59
C ASP A 81 11.04 -7.90 11.64
N SER A 82 11.76 -6.86 11.25
CA SER A 82 12.14 -5.71 12.08
C SER A 82 11.29 -4.46 11.86
N PHE A 83 10.42 -4.45 10.85
CA PHE A 83 9.54 -3.32 10.54
C PHE A 83 8.30 -3.36 11.44
N ARG A 84 7.87 -2.19 11.90
CA ARG A 84 6.78 -2.05 12.84
C ARG A 84 5.81 -0.98 12.38
N VAL A 85 4.53 -1.21 12.65
CA VAL A 85 3.44 -0.26 12.43
C VAL A 85 2.60 -0.25 13.71
N LEU A 86 2.38 0.90 14.31
CA LEU A 86 1.52 1.08 15.48
C LEU A 86 0.35 1.98 15.09
N VAL A 87 -0.84 1.54 15.49
CA VAL A 87 -2.09 2.28 15.36
C VAL A 87 -2.75 2.45 16.74
N PRO A 88 -3.55 3.50 16.97
CA PRO A 88 -4.16 3.77 18.27
C PRO A 88 -5.02 2.62 18.81
N LYS A 89 -5.71 1.91 17.92
CA LYS A 89 -6.51 0.71 18.23
C LYS A 89 -6.57 -0.18 16.99
N LYS A 90 -6.87 -1.46 17.20
CA LYS A 90 -7.04 -2.43 16.11
C LYS A 90 -8.05 -1.89 15.08
N GLY A 91 -7.64 -1.86 13.81
CA GLY A 91 -8.46 -1.37 12.70
C GLY A 91 -8.58 0.15 12.54
N ASP A 92 -7.93 0.96 13.39
CA ASP A 92 -7.98 2.44 13.28
C ASP A 92 -6.69 3.00 12.68
N PHE A 93 -6.69 3.19 11.36
CA PHE A 93 -5.55 3.74 10.61
C PHE A 93 -5.58 5.27 10.48
N SER A 94 -6.34 5.98 11.33
CA SER A 94 -6.38 7.45 11.32
C SER A 94 -5.05 8.10 11.71
N LYS A 95 -4.27 7.40 12.55
CA LYS A 95 -2.91 7.75 12.92
C LYS A 95 -2.05 6.51 12.78
N ILE A 96 -0.90 6.67 12.14
CA ILE A 96 0.03 5.58 11.91
C ILE A 96 1.40 6.03 12.36
N GLU A 97 2.00 5.23 13.21
CA GLU A 97 3.42 5.32 13.47
C GLU A 97 4.11 4.10 12.86
N MET A 98 5.19 4.30 12.12
CA MET A 98 5.96 3.19 11.55
C MET A 98 7.45 3.41 11.74
N TRP A 99 8.19 2.31 11.91
CA TRP A 99 9.64 2.40 12.09
C TRP A 99 10.38 1.13 11.66
N TRP A 100 11.65 1.35 11.34
CA TRP A 100 12.63 0.30 11.10
C TRP A 100 14.00 0.79 11.58
N ARG A 101 14.57 0.09 12.57
CA ARG A 101 15.79 0.52 13.26
C ARG A 101 15.61 1.92 13.88
N GLU A 102 16.35 2.91 13.40
CA GLU A 102 16.34 4.28 13.92
C GLU A 102 15.41 5.23 13.13
N ASP A 103 14.95 4.85 11.93
CA ASP A 103 14.00 5.65 11.14
C ASP A 103 12.58 5.41 11.69
N ARG A 104 11.97 6.48 12.20
CA ARG A 104 10.63 6.49 12.78
C ARG A 104 9.81 7.63 12.20
N ARG A 105 8.63 7.30 11.67
CA ARG A 105 7.74 8.24 10.99
C ARG A 105 6.35 8.22 11.61
N HIS A 106 5.75 9.41 11.70
CA HIS A 106 4.42 9.60 12.27
C HIS A 106 3.51 10.26 11.22
N PHE A 107 2.36 9.65 11.00
CA PHE A 107 1.33 10.10 10.07
C PHE A 107 0.05 10.35 10.84
N TYR A 108 -0.54 11.52 10.67
CA TYR A 108 -1.80 11.93 11.31
C TYR A 108 -2.98 11.93 10.33
N ALA A 109 -2.83 11.22 9.22
CA ALA A 109 -3.86 11.01 8.21
C ALA A 109 -3.81 9.56 7.73
N PRO A 110 -4.94 8.97 7.29
CA PRO A 110 -4.96 7.66 6.67
C PRO A 110 -4.05 7.61 5.43
N LEU A 111 -3.36 6.49 5.27
CA LEU A 111 -2.56 6.20 4.09
C LEU A 111 -3.32 5.30 3.12
N ALA A 112 -3.01 5.42 1.83
CA ALA A 112 -3.33 4.41 0.85
C ALA A 112 -2.30 3.26 0.87
N VAL A 113 -2.69 2.10 0.33
CA VAL A 113 -1.82 0.91 0.25
C VAL A 113 -0.53 1.19 -0.51
N HIS A 114 -0.61 1.79 -1.71
CA HIS A 114 0.60 2.17 -2.46
C HIS A 114 1.47 3.19 -1.71
N GLU A 115 0.90 4.14 -0.96
CA GLU A 115 1.69 5.08 -0.16
C GLU A 115 2.46 4.35 0.94
N PHE A 116 1.81 3.38 1.60
CA PHE A 116 2.46 2.52 2.58
C PHE A 116 3.57 1.66 1.98
N GLN A 117 3.34 1.04 0.81
CA GLN A 117 4.38 0.28 0.09
C GLN A 117 5.58 1.15 -0.28
N ASN A 118 5.32 2.37 -0.77
CA ASN A 118 6.35 3.34 -1.10
C ASN A 118 7.15 3.82 0.13
N LEU A 119 6.48 4.04 1.26
CA LEU A 119 7.14 4.36 2.54
C LEU A 119 7.99 3.19 3.04
N TYR A 120 7.48 1.96 2.94
CA TYR A 120 8.23 0.76 3.30
C TYR A 120 9.48 0.61 2.42
N LEU A 121 9.36 0.79 1.11
CA LEU A 121 10.48 0.80 0.18
C LEU A 121 11.50 1.88 0.53
N ASP A 122 11.05 3.09 0.83
CA ASP A 122 11.95 4.19 1.17
C ASP A 122 12.75 3.90 2.44
N ILE A 123 12.14 3.28 3.44
CA ILE A 123 12.81 2.95 4.71
C ILE A 123 13.73 1.72 4.58
N THR A 124 13.23 0.64 3.96
CA THR A 124 13.90 -0.68 3.97
C THR A 124 14.75 -0.94 2.74
N LYS A 125 14.55 -0.16 1.66
CA LYS A 125 15.11 -0.38 0.31
C LYS A 125 14.69 -1.70 -0.33
N VAL A 126 13.63 -2.33 0.19
CA VAL A 126 13.02 -3.56 -0.35
C VAL A 126 11.57 -3.26 -0.69
N HIS A 127 11.11 -3.70 -1.87
CA HIS A 127 9.72 -3.50 -2.27
C HIS A 127 8.78 -4.36 -1.39
N LEU A 128 7.62 -3.81 -1.05
CA LEU A 128 6.61 -4.52 -0.27
C LEU A 128 5.61 -5.18 -1.20
N ASP A 129 5.94 -6.37 -1.69
CA ASP A 129 5.06 -7.16 -2.55
C ASP A 129 4.11 -8.05 -1.76
N MET A 130 3.00 -8.42 -2.40
CA MET A 130 2.19 -9.56 -1.96
C MET A 130 3.05 -10.84 -2.04
N PRO A 131 3.03 -11.71 -1.03
CA PRO A 131 3.82 -12.93 -0.99
C PRO A 131 3.40 -13.99 -2.03
#